data_AF-A0A8I6TEF0-F1
#
_entry.id   AF-A0A8I6TEF0-F1
#
_cell.length_a   1.000
_cell.length_b   1.000
_cell.length_c   1.000
_cell.angle_alpha   90.00
_cell.angle_beta   90.00
_cell.angle_gamma   90.00
#
_symmetry.space_group_name_H-M   'P 1'
#
loop_
_entity.id
_entity.type
_entity.pdbx_description
1 polymer ?
#
loop_
_entity_poly.entity_id
_entity_poly.type
_entity_poly.pdbx_seq_one_letter_code
_entity_poly.pdbx_strand_id
1 'polypeptide(L)'
;MEHKKLKAQRKQQRNLILRMFILRCPKIHVAFKLLYLGWNYQGYACQEDSPETVEHHLIKALLKCQLIQSRDTSNYHRCGRTDKGVSAFDQVVSITVRAAEEGKPPINYCKILNRLLPENIRIISWAPVHSEFSARFSCNKRMYRYYFPKSNLDLKKMNEAAQHLVGVHDFRNLCKMDVANGVTNFIRSIEKATVSEINDRSGYFNGYEMCQLELIGKAYLWHQVRCIMAVLLLVGRGLEEPRIIAELLDTDKNTRKPQYALANPIGLNLYKCYFDEVDWTIDPEELTNVVGCLQRLWTEHKIKATQIESMITDLEKFVPEQIFEQNAIIVKRESRQYKQLLDRHKCNSLEDRIEHYVKKRKLDIKKKNKHTKCSCFLGF
;
A
#
# COMPACT_ATOMS: atom_id res chain seq x y z
N MET A 1 26.27 15.43 -38.44
CA MET A 1 26.15 16.11 -37.12
C MET A 1 25.09 17.20 -37.09
N GLU A 2 24.99 18.05 -38.13
CA GLU A 2 23.96 19.11 -38.27
C GLU A 2 22.51 18.63 -38.12
N HIS A 3 22.17 17.50 -38.74
CA HIS A 3 20.80 16.97 -38.69
C HIS A 3 20.34 16.57 -37.27
N LYS A 4 21.29 16.19 -36.38
CA LYS A 4 21.01 15.92 -34.95
C LYS A 4 20.85 17.23 -34.16
N LYS A 5 21.65 18.27 -34.47
CA LYS A 5 21.53 19.62 -33.87
C LYS A 5 20.21 20.30 -34.23
N LEU A 6 19.79 20.22 -35.49
CA LEU A 6 18.51 20.79 -35.96
C LEU A 6 17.30 20.10 -35.33
N LYS A 7 17.34 18.76 -35.17
CA LYS A 7 16.31 18.00 -34.44
C LYS A 7 16.25 18.37 -32.96
N ALA A 8 17.41 18.59 -32.32
CA ALA A 8 17.47 19.02 -30.93
C ALA A 8 16.91 20.43 -30.72
N GLN A 9 17.24 21.38 -31.60
CA GLN A 9 16.72 22.76 -31.57
C GLN A 9 15.20 22.80 -31.78
N ARG A 10 14.67 22.07 -32.77
CA ARG A 10 13.21 21.98 -33.00
C ARG A 10 12.48 21.35 -31.81
N LYS A 11 13.08 20.33 -31.17
CA LYS A 11 12.53 19.72 -29.94
C LYS A 11 12.52 20.72 -28.78
N GLN A 12 13.59 21.51 -28.62
CA GLN A 12 13.70 22.53 -27.58
C GLN A 12 12.69 23.67 -27.77
N GLN A 13 12.52 24.17 -29.00
CA GLN A 13 11.54 25.20 -29.32
C GLN A 13 10.10 24.70 -29.12
N ARG A 14 9.80 23.46 -29.56
CA ARG A 14 8.50 22.83 -29.30
C ARG A 14 8.23 22.69 -27.80
N ASN A 15 9.22 22.27 -27.01
CA ASN A 15 9.08 22.17 -25.55
C ASN A 15 8.84 23.54 -24.90
N LEU A 16 9.48 24.61 -25.40
CA LEU A 16 9.28 25.97 -24.90
C LEU A 16 7.84 26.45 -25.17
N ILE A 17 7.35 26.31 -26.41
CA ILE A 17 5.98 26.66 -26.79
C ILE A 17 4.97 25.88 -25.93
N LEU A 18 5.23 24.59 -25.75
CA LEU A 18 4.38 23.72 -24.94
C LEU A 18 4.33 24.13 -23.47
N ARG A 19 5.47 24.53 -22.91
CA ARG A 19 5.57 25.03 -21.54
C ARG A 19 4.78 26.34 -21.39
N MET A 20 4.88 27.25 -22.36
CA MET A 20 4.10 28.48 -22.38
C MET A 20 2.60 28.21 -22.53
N PHE A 21 2.20 27.21 -23.30
CA PHE A 21 0.80 26.79 -23.44
C PHE A 21 0.22 26.28 -22.11
N ILE A 22 0.89 25.34 -21.44
CA ILE A 22 0.42 24.78 -20.16
C ILE A 22 0.35 25.86 -19.07
N LEU A 23 1.23 26.87 -19.10
CA LEU A 23 1.17 28.00 -18.17
C LEU A 23 -0.09 28.86 -18.33
N ARG A 24 -0.64 28.92 -19.54
CA ARG A 24 -1.79 29.76 -19.89
C ARG A 24 -3.14 29.03 -19.81
N CYS A 25 -3.14 27.71 -19.76
CA CYS A 25 -4.38 26.94 -19.64
C CYS A 25 -5.00 27.12 -18.24
N PRO A 26 -6.34 27.11 -18.13
CA PRO A 26 -7.02 26.97 -16.85
C PRO A 26 -6.54 25.73 -16.10
N LYS A 27 -6.56 25.80 -14.77
CA LYS A 27 -6.13 24.70 -13.89
C LYS A 27 -7.24 24.36 -12.91
N ILE A 28 -7.26 23.11 -12.49
CA ILE A 28 -8.21 22.59 -11.51
C ILE A 28 -7.48 21.64 -10.56
N HIS A 29 -7.84 21.68 -9.27
CA HIS A 29 -7.37 20.69 -8.31
C HIS A 29 -8.31 19.48 -8.34
N VAL A 30 -7.75 18.28 -8.52
CA VAL A 30 -8.52 17.05 -8.67
C VAL A 30 -7.97 15.95 -7.79
N ALA A 31 -8.84 15.03 -7.39
CA ALA A 31 -8.48 13.74 -6.85
C ALA A 31 -8.59 12.67 -7.95
N PHE A 32 -7.58 11.80 -8.08
CA PHE A 32 -7.64 10.60 -8.92
C PHE A 32 -7.70 9.35 -8.06
N LYS A 33 -8.57 8.42 -8.42
CA LYS A 33 -8.62 7.07 -7.87
C LYS A 33 -7.90 6.11 -8.79
N LEU A 34 -6.91 5.41 -8.25
CA LEU A 34 -6.05 4.48 -8.96
C LEU A 34 -6.22 3.06 -8.41
N LEU A 35 -6.26 2.09 -9.32
CA LEU A 35 -5.92 0.72 -9.02
C LEU A 35 -4.56 0.37 -9.62
N TYR A 36 -3.85 -0.53 -8.97
CA TYR A 36 -2.67 -1.17 -9.53
C TYR A 36 -2.38 -2.52 -8.88
N LEU A 37 -1.80 -3.41 -9.67
CA LEU A 37 -1.24 -4.68 -9.20
C LEU A 37 0.24 -4.50 -8.92
N GLY A 38 0.60 -4.53 -7.64
CA GLY A 38 1.92 -4.14 -7.14
C GLY A 38 3.05 -5.12 -7.42
N TRP A 39 2.75 -6.32 -7.92
CA TRP A 39 3.67 -7.46 -7.99
C TRP A 39 4.97 -7.17 -8.75
N ASN A 40 4.89 -6.34 -9.80
CA ASN A 40 6.01 -5.98 -10.65
C ASN A 40 6.64 -4.62 -10.30
N TYR A 41 6.18 -3.98 -9.22
CA TYR A 41 6.61 -2.63 -8.87
C TYR A 41 7.39 -2.59 -7.55
N GLN A 42 8.34 -1.67 -7.47
CA GLN A 42 9.17 -1.41 -6.31
C GLN A 42 8.49 -0.51 -5.25
N GLY A 43 7.16 -0.51 -5.28
CA GLY A 43 6.29 0.24 -4.39
C GLY A 43 5.60 1.40 -5.11
N TYR A 44 4.87 2.19 -4.32
CA TYR A 44 4.16 3.34 -4.87
C TYR A 44 5.10 4.50 -5.19
N ALA A 45 5.85 4.97 -4.18
CA ALA A 45 6.59 6.23 -4.27
C ALA A 45 7.85 6.09 -5.14
N CYS A 46 8.15 7.14 -5.91
CA CYS A 46 9.37 7.23 -6.71
C CYS A 46 10.63 7.01 -5.87
N GLN A 47 11.61 6.37 -6.50
CA GLN A 47 12.96 6.12 -5.97
C GLN A 47 13.97 6.64 -7.00
N GLU A 48 15.14 7.09 -6.56
CA GLU A 48 16.16 7.69 -7.45
C GLU A 48 16.80 6.65 -8.37
N ASP A 49 16.89 5.41 -7.90
CA ASP A 49 17.57 4.28 -8.52
C ASP A 49 16.65 3.42 -9.41
N SER A 50 15.35 3.72 -9.46
CA SER A 50 14.40 2.87 -10.18
C SER A 50 13.18 3.61 -10.76
N PRO A 51 12.90 3.43 -12.07
CA PRO A 51 11.67 3.90 -12.68
C PRO A 51 10.47 2.98 -12.41
N GLU A 52 10.67 1.80 -11.82
CA GLU A 52 9.63 0.75 -11.67
C GLU A 52 8.75 0.99 -10.44
N THR A 53 8.22 2.20 -10.29
CA THR A 53 7.31 2.61 -9.22
C THR A 53 6.01 3.15 -9.81
N VAL A 54 4.91 2.98 -9.09
CA VAL A 54 3.59 3.42 -9.58
C VAL A 54 3.55 4.95 -9.79
N GLU A 55 4.14 5.71 -8.86
CA GLU A 55 4.23 7.17 -8.95
C GLU A 55 5.05 7.61 -10.16
N HIS A 56 6.14 6.90 -10.52
CA HIS A 56 6.91 7.22 -11.71
C HIS A 56 6.06 7.11 -12.99
N HIS A 57 5.34 5.99 -13.17
CA HIS A 57 4.48 5.80 -14.33
C HIS A 57 3.34 6.83 -14.38
N LEU A 58 2.73 7.14 -13.23
CA LEU A 58 1.68 8.15 -13.13
C LEU A 58 2.19 9.55 -13.53
N ILE A 59 3.30 9.99 -12.94
CA ILE A 59 3.88 11.31 -13.24
C ILE A 59 4.34 11.39 -14.70
N LYS A 60 4.92 10.31 -15.23
CA LYS A 60 5.30 10.22 -16.65
C LYS A 60 4.10 10.34 -17.57
N ALA A 61 2.97 9.70 -17.25
CA ALA A 61 1.72 9.83 -18.02
C ALA A 61 1.19 11.27 -17.97
N LEU A 62 1.08 11.86 -16.77
CA LEU A 62 0.62 13.25 -16.55
C LEU A 62 1.45 14.28 -17.33
N LEU A 63 2.78 14.12 -17.34
CA LEU A 63 3.69 14.98 -18.11
C LEU A 63 3.50 14.79 -19.62
N LYS A 64 3.38 13.54 -20.07
CA LYS A 64 3.27 13.20 -21.50
C LYS A 64 1.95 13.68 -22.11
N CYS A 65 0.84 13.66 -21.37
CA CYS A 65 -0.44 14.25 -21.79
C CYS A 65 -0.60 15.73 -21.41
N GLN A 66 0.47 16.36 -20.91
CA GLN A 66 0.51 17.81 -20.64
C GLN A 66 -0.56 18.26 -19.64
N LEU A 67 -0.85 17.41 -18.66
CA LEU A 67 -1.72 17.77 -17.55
C LEU A 67 -0.96 18.55 -16.48
N ILE A 68 0.35 18.33 -16.36
CA ILE A 68 1.23 19.02 -15.40
C ILE A 68 2.55 19.45 -16.04
N GLN A 69 3.25 20.38 -15.41
CA GLN A 69 4.61 20.80 -15.81
C GLN A 69 5.70 20.05 -15.07
N SER A 70 5.50 19.86 -13.76
CA SER A 70 6.36 19.05 -12.90
C SER A 70 5.55 18.55 -11.72
N ARG A 71 6.01 17.48 -11.09
CA ARG A 71 5.42 16.96 -9.84
C ARG A 71 5.42 18.03 -8.73
N ASP A 72 6.53 18.74 -8.57
CA ASP A 72 6.76 19.64 -7.44
C ASP A 72 5.94 20.92 -7.49
N THR A 73 5.54 21.36 -8.68
CA THR A 73 4.73 22.59 -8.87
C THR A 73 3.22 22.31 -9.01
N SER A 74 2.80 21.05 -8.84
CA SER A 74 1.41 20.63 -9.12
C SER A 74 0.60 20.29 -7.88
N ASN A 75 1.02 20.73 -6.68
CA ASN A 75 0.33 20.44 -5.42
C ASN A 75 0.00 18.94 -5.26
N TYR A 76 0.99 18.08 -5.51
CA TYR A 76 0.78 16.64 -5.55
C TYR A 76 0.81 16.02 -4.14
N HIS A 77 -0.25 15.30 -3.78
CA HIS A 77 -0.36 14.52 -2.54
C HIS A 77 -0.85 13.10 -2.83
N ARG A 78 -0.44 12.15 -1.97
CA ARG A 78 -0.78 10.72 -2.09
C ARG A 78 -1.37 10.22 -0.78
N CYS A 79 -2.43 9.41 -0.86
CA CYS A 79 -3.13 8.91 0.31
C CYS A 79 -2.31 7.88 1.10
N GLY A 80 -1.65 6.95 0.40
CA GLY A 80 -0.79 5.92 1.00
C GLY A 80 0.49 5.68 0.20
N ARG A 81 1.55 5.24 0.88
CA ARG A 81 2.78 4.73 0.24
C ARG A 81 2.77 3.21 0.39
N THR A 82 2.36 2.48 -0.64
CA THR A 82 2.41 1.01 -0.60
C THR A 82 3.85 0.53 -0.83
N ASP A 83 4.27 -0.50 -0.09
CA ASP A 83 5.60 -1.11 -0.22
C ASP A 83 5.75 -1.86 -1.55
N LYS A 84 6.99 -2.26 -1.89
CA LYS A 84 7.29 -3.17 -3.00
C LYS A 84 6.40 -4.42 -2.96
N GLY A 85 5.79 -4.75 -4.10
CA GLY A 85 4.90 -5.91 -4.25
C GLY A 85 3.45 -5.71 -3.78
N VAL A 86 3.15 -4.62 -3.07
CA VAL A 86 1.81 -4.36 -2.49
C VAL A 86 0.89 -3.70 -3.51
N SER A 87 -0.29 -4.28 -3.70
CA SER A 87 -1.33 -3.78 -4.63
C SER A 87 -2.22 -2.70 -3.99
N ALA A 88 -2.99 -2.00 -4.81
CA ALA A 88 -4.06 -1.12 -4.33
C ALA A 88 -5.25 -1.18 -5.28
N PHE A 89 -6.46 -1.22 -4.72
CA PHE A 89 -7.69 -1.07 -5.48
C PHE A 89 -8.19 0.39 -5.49
N ASP A 90 -7.93 1.12 -4.41
CA ASP A 90 -8.46 2.46 -4.18
C ASP A 90 -7.38 3.40 -3.64
N GLN A 91 -6.21 3.43 -4.31
CA GLN A 91 -5.22 4.46 -4.01
C GLN A 91 -5.75 5.80 -4.51
N VAL A 92 -5.59 6.85 -3.70
CA VAL A 92 -6.00 8.20 -4.10
C VAL A 92 -4.82 9.15 -4.10
N VAL A 93 -4.74 9.98 -5.13
CA VAL A 93 -3.85 11.15 -5.18
C VAL A 93 -4.67 12.41 -5.37
N SER A 94 -4.18 13.54 -4.88
CA SER A 94 -4.69 14.85 -5.25
C SER A 94 -3.59 15.65 -5.94
N ILE A 95 -3.96 16.40 -6.97
CA ILE A 95 -3.02 17.11 -7.84
C ILE A 95 -3.73 18.21 -8.62
N THR A 96 -3.05 19.33 -8.83
CA THR A 96 -3.49 20.40 -9.72
C THR A 96 -3.08 20.10 -11.16
N VAL A 97 -4.07 20.01 -12.06
CA VAL A 97 -3.88 19.69 -13.47
C VAL A 97 -4.48 20.75 -14.39
N ARG A 98 -4.08 20.73 -15.66
CA ARG A 98 -4.74 21.49 -16.73
C ARG A 98 -6.22 21.09 -16.83
N ALA A 99 -7.09 22.09 -16.87
CA ALA A 99 -8.53 21.95 -17.11
C ALA A 99 -8.88 22.24 -18.58
N ALA A 100 -10.12 21.96 -18.95
CA ALA A 100 -10.69 22.44 -20.21
C ALA A 100 -10.81 23.97 -20.20
N GLU A 101 -10.77 24.58 -21.38
CA GLU A 101 -11.11 26.00 -21.53
C GLU A 101 -12.61 26.22 -21.27
N GLU A 102 -12.95 27.45 -20.89
CA GLU A 102 -14.34 27.83 -20.67
C GLU A 102 -15.21 27.53 -21.91
N GLY A 103 -16.42 26.99 -21.68
CA GLY A 103 -17.33 26.57 -22.75
C GLY A 103 -16.99 25.24 -23.43
N LYS A 104 -15.88 24.57 -23.08
CA LYS A 104 -15.55 23.23 -23.58
C LYS A 104 -15.93 22.14 -22.57
N PRO A 105 -16.24 20.91 -23.03
CA PRO A 105 -16.50 19.80 -22.13
C PRO A 105 -15.25 19.49 -21.27
N PRO A 106 -15.43 18.99 -20.03
CA PRO A 106 -14.33 18.59 -19.17
C PRO A 106 -13.40 17.59 -19.86
N ILE A 107 -12.10 17.68 -19.58
CA ILE A 107 -11.13 16.72 -20.08
C ILE A 107 -11.46 15.34 -19.48
N ASN A 108 -11.56 14.33 -20.35
CA ASN A 108 -11.68 12.95 -19.90
C ASN A 108 -10.33 12.42 -19.42
N TYR A 109 -10.00 12.72 -18.15
CA TYR A 109 -8.71 12.39 -17.56
C TYR A 109 -8.46 10.87 -17.52
N CYS A 110 -9.47 10.07 -17.20
CA CYS A 110 -9.36 8.61 -17.18
C CYS A 110 -8.89 8.08 -18.54
N LYS A 111 -9.57 8.48 -19.63
CA LYS A 111 -9.25 8.06 -21.00
C LYS A 111 -7.84 8.44 -21.43
N ILE A 112 -7.42 9.69 -21.20
CA ILE A 112 -6.08 10.13 -21.64
C ILE A 112 -4.94 9.52 -20.80
N LEU A 113 -5.16 9.29 -19.50
CA LEU A 113 -4.15 8.69 -18.63
C LEU A 113 -4.04 7.19 -18.87
N ASN A 114 -5.16 6.46 -18.96
CA ASN A 114 -5.16 5.01 -19.16
C ASN A 114 -4.52 4.57 -20.49
N ARG A 115 -4.56 5.41 -21.54
CA ARG A 115 -3.82 5.17 -22.80
C ARG A 115 -2.30 5.20 -22.65
N LEU A 116 -1.79 5.87 -21.61
CA LEU A 116 -0.36 6.07 -21.38
C LEU A 116 0.18 5.24 -20.22
N LEU A 117 -0.70 4.77 -19.33
CA LEU A 117 -0.34 3.95 -18.19
C LEU A 117 -0.16 2.46 -18.58
N PRO A 118 0.78 1.74 -17.94
CA PRO A 118 0.89 0.29 -18.06
C PRO A 118 -0.42 -0.44 -17.72
N GLU A 119 -0.65 -1.63 -18.28
CA GLU A 119 -1.94 -2.34 -18.14
C GLU A 119 -2.40 -2.61 -16.70
N ASN A 120 -1.43 -2.80 -15.82
CA ASN A 120 -1.58 -3.06 -14.41
C ASN A 120 -1.61 -1.79 -13.54
N ILE A 121 -1.70 -0.59 -14.13
CA ILE A 121 -2.00 0.68 -13.45
C ILE A 121 -3.15 1.37 -14.20
N ARG A 122 -4.25 1.65 -13.50
CA ARG A 122 -5.43 2.28 -14.10
C ARG A 122 -6.00 3.37 -13.21
N ILE A 123 -6.44 4.47 -13.83
CA ILE A 123 -7.31 5.47 -13.23
C ILE A 123 -8.75 4.98 -13.40
N ILE A 124 -9.46 4.82 -12.29
CA ILE A 124 -10.85 4.35 -12.28
C ILE A 124 -11.81 5.54 -12.32
N SER A 125 -11.50 6.58 -11.56
CA SER A 125 -12.35 7.74 -11.39
C SER A 125 -11.53 8.97 -11.04
N TRP A 126 -12.17 10.13 -11.16
CA TRP A 126 -11.60 11.40 -10.73
C TRP A 126 -12.69 12.28 -10.14
N ALA A 127 -12.31 13.29 -9.35
CA ALA A 127 -13.23 14.27 -8.80
C ALA A 127 -12.58 15.65 -8.74
N PRO A 128 -13.27 16.73 -9.09
CA PRO A 128 -12.83 18.08 -8.73
C PRO A 128 -12.88 18.23 -7.20
N VAL A 129 -11.89 18.88 -6.62
CA VAL A 129 -11.79 19.09 -5.17
C VAL A 129 -11.30 20.50 -4.86
N HIS A 130 -11.51 20.96 -3.62
CA HIS A 130 -11.01 22.24 -3.15
C HIS A 130 -9.47 22.34 -3.27
N SER A 131 -8.91 23.55 -3.45
CA SER A 131 -7.46 23.76 -3.63
C SER A 131 -6.60 23.21 -2.49
N GLU A 132 -7.15 23.24 -1.27
CA GLU A 132 -6.52 22.77 -0.03
C GLU A 132 -6.69 21.26 0.22
N PHE A 133 -7.45 20.56 -0.62
CA PHE A 133 -7.66 19.13 -0.45
C PHE A 133 -6.34 18.36 -0.60
N SER A 134 -6.00 17.55 0.40
CA SER A 134 -4.83 16.68 0.35
C SER A 134 -5.29 15.24 0.46
N ALA A 135 -5.05 14.42 -0.57
CA ALA A 135 -5.35 12.99 -0.50
C ALA A 135 -4.71 12.30 0.72
N ARG A 136 -3.63 12.87 1.28
CA ARG A 136 -3.01 12.38 2.51
C ARG A 136 -3.80 12.76 3.76
N PHE A 137 -4.08 14.06 3.93
CA PHE A 137 -4.60 14.62 5.18
C PHE A 137 -6.14 14.66 5.25
N SER A 138 -6.80 14.77 4.10
CA SER A 138 -8.26 14.70 3.98
C SER A 138 -8.80 13.26 4.03
N CYS A 139 -7.92 12.25 4.05
CA CYS A 139 -8.35 10.86 4.17
C CYS A 139 -8.64 10.48 5.64
N ASN A 140 -9.88 10.08 5.90
CA ASN A 140 -10.39 9.76 7.22
C ASN A 140 -9.87 8.44 7.75
N LYS A 141 -9.93 7.41 6.91
CA LYS A 141 -9.47 6.05 7.23
C LYS A 141 -9.08 5.29 5.98
N ARG A 142 -8.29 4.24 6.17
CA ARG A 142 -7.85 3.33 5.12
C ARG A 142 -8.22 1.91 5.50
N MET A 143 -8.74 1.17 4.53
CA MET A 143 -9.01 -0.26 4.64
C MET A 143 -7.96 -1.04 3.86
N TYR A 144 -7.29 -1.96 4.53
CA TYR A 144 -6.42 -2.95 3.90
C TYR A 144 -7.09 -4.31 3.93
N ARG A 145 -6.89 -5.07 2.86
CA ARG A 145 -7.14 -6.51 2.85
C ARG A 145 -5.83 -7.23 2.65
N TYR A 146 -5.61 -8.28 3.43
CA TYR A 146 -4.52 -9.21 3.22
C TYR A 146 -5.10 -10.58 2.88
N TYR A 147 -4.84 -11.05 1.66
CA TYR A 147 -5.30 -12.32 1.13
C TYR A 147 -4.28 -13.44 1.41
N PHE A 148 -4.76 -14.60 1.86
CA PHE A 148 -3.91 -15.76 2.15
C PHE A 148 -4.72 -17.07 2.05
N PRO A 149 -4.11 -18.19 1.62
CA PRO A 149 -4.79 -19.49 1.66
C PRO A 149 -4.92 -19.98 3.11
N LYS A 150 -6.04 -20.62 3.42
CA LYS A 150 -6.38 -21.18 4.73
C LYS A 150 -5.35 -22.20 5.22
N SER A 151 -5.01 -23.13 4.36
CA SER A 151 -4.11 -24.26 4.62
C SER A 151 -4.49 -24.97 5.93
N ASN A 152 -3.58 -25.07 6.91
CA ASN A 152 -3.86 -25.63 8.24
C ASN A 152 -4.01 -24.57 9.35
N LEU A 153 -4.27 -23.30 8.98
CA LEU A 153 -4.34 -22.21 9.94
C LEU A 153 -5.65 -22.23 10.74
N ASP A 154 -5.53 -22.07 12.07
CA ASP A 154 -6.67 -21.85 12.96
C ASP A 154 -7.19 -20.42 12.84
N LEU A 155 -8.18 -20.22 11.95
CA LEU A 155 -8.79 -18.92 11.71
C LEU A 155 -9.48 -18.33 12.94
N LYS A 156 -9.98 -19.18 13.86
CA LYS A 156 -10.66 -18.73 15.07
C LYS A 156 -9.65 -18.07 16.01
N LYS A 157 -8.51 -18.73 16.26
CA LYS A 157 -7.40 -18.17 17.04
C LYS A 157 -6.81 -16.93 16.38
N MET A 158 -6.66 -16.92 15.05
CA MET A 158 -6.21 -15.73 14.32
C MET A 158 -7.18 -14.56 14.50
N ASN A 159 -8.49 -14.80 14.41
CA ASN A 159 -9.48 -13.75 14.56
C ASN A 159 -9.57 -13.23 16.01
N GLU A 160 -9.43 -14.12 17.01
CA GLU A 160 -9.30 -13.76 18.43
C GLU A 160 -8.09 -12.84 18.66
N ALA A 161 -6.92 -13.23 18.14
CA ALA A 161 -5.71 -12.42 18.21
C ALA A 161 -5.88 -11.06 17.52
N ALA A 162 -6.57 -11.03 16.38
CA ALA A 162 -6.84 -9.81 15.63
C ALA A 162 -7.73 -8.84 16.42
N GLN A 163 -8.64 -9.31 17.29
CA GLN A 163 -9.48 -8.42 18.10
C GLN A 163 -8.68 -7.55 19.06
N HIS A 164 -7.53 -8.04 19.57
CA HIS A 164 -6.65 -7.24 20.43
C HIS A 164 -6.06 -6.00 19.72
N LEU A 165 -6.09 -5.97 18.39
CA LEU A 165 -5.61 -4.81 17.60
C LEU A 165 -6.57 -3.63 17.65
N VAL A 166 -7.87 -3.87 17.90
CA VAL A 166 -8.91 -2.83 17.88
C VAL A 166 -8.70 -1.87 19.05
N GLY A 167 -8.82 -0.57 18.77
CA GLY A 167 -8.59 0.50 19.74
C GLY A 167 -7.39 1.38 19.37
N VAL A 168 -6.82 2.03 20.38
CA VAL A 168 -5.70 2.97 20.25
C VAL A 168 -4.51 2.42 21.01
N HIS A 169 -3.46 2.03 20.28
CA HIS A 169 -2.31 1.33 20.86
C HIS A 169 -1.00 1.85 20.28
N ASP A 170 0.11 1.59 20.99
CA ASP A 170 1.46 1.77 20.45
C ASP A 170 1.89 0.53 19.66
N PHE A 171 2.06 0.69 18.35
CA PHE A 171 2.40 -0.40 17.42
C PHE A 171 3.90 -0.53 17.16
N ARG A 172 4.79 0.02 17.99
CA ARG A 172 6.26 -0.04 17.77
C ARG A 172 6.79 -1.47 17.59
N ASN A 173 6.19 -2.44 18.29
CA ASN A 173 6.54 -3.85 18.20
C ASN A 173 5.90 -4.57 17.02
N LEU A 174 4.94 -3.94 16.34
CA LEU A 174 4.17 -4.44 15.19
C LEU A 174 4.38 -3.59 13.94
N CYS A 175 5.50 -2.88 13.82
CA CYS A 175 5.88 -2.13 12.61
C CYS A 175 7.41 -2.11 12.42
N LYS A 176 7.90 -1.48 11.36
CA LYS A 176 9.31 -1.11 11.24
C LYS A 176 9.48 0.32 11.75
N MET A 177 10.22 0.47 12.85
CA MET A 177 10.50 1.79 13.43
C MET A 177 11.39 2.61 12.49
N ASP A 178 10.81 3.66 11.92
CA ASP A 178 11.42 4.54 10.93
C ASP A 178 11.88 5.88 11.53
N VAL A 179 12.61 5.78 12.64
CA VAL A 179 13.08 6.95 13.41
C VAL A 179 14.00 7.84 12.57
N ALA A 180 14.71 7.27 11.59
CA ALA A 180 15.56 8.00 10.65
C ALA A 180 14.78 9.04 9.83
N ASN A 181 13.50 8.79 9.56
CA ASN A 181 12.61 9.68 8.79
C ASN A 181 11.70 10.52 9.71
N GLY A 182 12.09 10.76 10.97
CA GLY A 182 11.33 11.64 11.88
C GLY A 182 10.16 10.97 12.60
N VAL A 183 9.90 9.68 12.39
CA VAL A 183 8.77 8.99 13.03
C VAL A 183 9.11 8.64 14.48
N THR A 184 8.53 9.40 15.41
CA THR A 184 8.67 9.18 16.86
C THR A 184 7.37 8.77 17.54
N ASN A 185 6.21 8.97 16.88
CA ASN A 185 4.90 8.56 17.40
C ASN A 185 4.40 7.28 16.71
N PHE A 186 4.33 6.20 17.49
CA PHE A 186 3.90 4.87 17.07
C PHE A 186 2.46 4.52 17.49
N ILE A 187 1.73 5.47 18.08
CA ILE A 187 0.34 5.28 18.45
C ILE A 187 -0.54 5.35 17.20
N ARG A 188 -1.35 4.32 16.96
CA ARG A 188 -2.34 4.28 15.87
C ARG A 188 -3.68 3.79 16.39
N SER A 189 -4.73 4.07 15.61
CA SER A 189 -6.09 3.66 15.90
C SER A 189 -6.58 2.70 14.82
N ILE A 190 -6.99 1.51 15.23
CA ILE A 190 -7.66 0.51 14.41
C ILE A 190 -9.11 0.43 14.86
N GLU A 191 -10.02 0.65 13.91
CA GLU A 191 -11.47 0.59 14.09
C GLU A 191 -11.99 -0.83 13.93
N LYS A 192 -11.40 -1.60 13.01
CA LYS A 192 -11.82 -2.97 12.71
C LYS A 192 -10.62 -3.85 12.37
N ALA A 193 -10.63 -5.07 12.90
CA ALA A 193 -9.72 -6.14 12.52
C ALA A 193 -10.51 -7.45 12.47
N THR A 194 -10.56 -8.11 11.32
CA THR A 194 -11.34 -9.34 11.15
C THR A 194 -10.62 -10.31 10.23
N VAL A 195 -10.48 -11.56 10.68
CA VAL A 195 -10.00 -12.67 9.86
C VAL A 195 -11.20 -13.54 9.48
N SER A 196 -11.37 -13.81 8.19
CA SER A 196 -12.50 -14.60 7.69
C SER A 196 -12.16 -15.33 6.39
N GLU A 197 -12.96 -16.34 6.04
CA GLU A 197 -12.97 -16.93 4.70
C GLU A 197 -13.68 -15.98 3.71
N ILE A 198 -13.32 -16.06 2.42
CA ILE A 198 -13.88 -15.18 1.38
C ILE A 198 -15.08 -15.81 0.67
N ASN A 199 -15.07 -17.13 0.46
CA ASN A 199 -16.14 -17.86 -0.22
C ASN A 199 -16.23 -19.28 0.35
N ASP A 200 -17.26 -19.56 1.13
CA ASP A 200 -17.65 -20.91 1.53
C ASP A 200 -18.50 -21.52 0.40
N ARG A 201 -17.85 -22.10 -0.62
CA ARG A 201 -18.55 -22.60 -1.82
C ARG A 201 -18.32 -24.07 -2.15
N SER A 202 -17.51 -24.78 -1.38
CA SER A 202 -17.31 -26.21 -1.55
C SER A 202 -17.32 -26.87 -0.19
N GLY A 203 -18.27 -27.77 0.06
CA GLY A 203 -18.31 -28.62 1.26
C GLY A 203 -17.17 -29.64 1.33
N TYR A 204 -16.06 -29.40 0.63
CA TYR A 204 -14.83 -30.17 0.66
C TYR A 204 -13.72 -29.27 1.17
N PHE A 205 -13.10 -29.67 2.28
CA PHE A 205 -11.95 -28.97 2.84
C PHE A 205 -10.81 -28.93 1.82
N ASN A 206 -10.53 -27.75 1.27
CA ASN A 206 -9.34 -27.51 0.48
C ASN A 206 -8.44 -26.50 1.20
N GLY A 207 -7.20 -26.89 1.51
CA GLY A 207 -6.21 -26.00 2.12
C GLY A 207 -5.87 -24.75 1.27
N TYR A 208 -6.32 -24.69 0.02
CA TYR A 208 -6.17 -23.53 -0.86
C TYR A 208 -7.37 -22.57 -0.84
N GLU A 209 -8.38 -22.82 0.01
CA GLU A 209 -9.47 -21.87 0.27
C GLU A 209 -8.91 -20.50 0.64
N MET A 210 -9.38 -19.45 -0.04
CA MET A 210 -8.85 -18.11 0.19
C MET A 210 -9.52 -17.45 1.40
N CYS A 211 -8.70 -17.02 2.32
CA CYS A 211 -9.06 -16.21 3.48
C CYS A 211 -8.58 -14.77 3.31
N GLN A 212 -9.08 -13.90 4.18
CA GLN A 212 -8.65 -12.53 4.27
C GLN A 212 -8.53 -12.05 5.72
N LEU A 213 -7.59 -11.15 5.94
CA LEU A 213 -7.60 -10.21 7.05
C LEU A 213 -8.09 -8.85 6.51
N GLU A 214 -9.16 -8.31 7.08
CA GLU A 214 -9.62 -6.94 6.85
C GLU A 214 -9.22 -6.05 8.03
N LEU A 215 -8.52 -4.96 7.75
CA LEU A 215 -8.11 -3.94 8.72
C LEU A 215 -8.63 -2.58 8.30
N ILE A 216 -9.33 -1.88 9.20
CA ILE A 216 -9.77 -0.50 9.02
C ILE A 216 -9.14 0.35 10.14
N GLY A 217 -8.49 1.44 9.76
CA GLY A 217 -7.83 2.33 10.71
C GLY A 217 -7.53 3.69 10.10
N LYS A 218 -7.25 4.68 10.95
CA LYS A 218 -7.03 6.07 10.51
C LYS A 218 -5.75 6.21 9.67
N ALA A 219 -4.66 5.62 10.15
CA ALA A 219 -3.36 5.61 9.50
C ALA A 219 -2.56 4.38 9.94
N TYR A 220 -1.58 3.99 9.12
CA TYR A 220 -0.70 2.85 9.39
C TYR A 220 0.77 3.29 9.37
N LEU A 221 1.58 2.65 10.21
CA LEU A 221 3.04 2.78 10.24
C LEU A 221 3.70 1.93 9.15
N TRP A 222 4.98 2.16 8.90
CA TRP A 222 5.74 1.41 7.92
C TRP A 222 5.75 -0.10 8.26
N HIS A 223 5.38 -0.93 7.28
CA HIS A 223 5.20 -2.38 7.40
C HIS A 223 4.19 -2.85 8.45
N GLN A 224 3.37 -1.97 9.05
CA GLN A 224 2.51 -2.35 10.18
C GLN A 224 1.59 -3.53 9.85
N VAL A 225 0.86 -3.46 8.74
CA VAL A 225 -0.08 -4.53 8.34
C VAL A 225 0.63 -5.86 8.09
N ARG A 226 1.83 -5.84 7.49
CA ARG A 226 2.61 -7.06 7.21
C ARG A 226 3.23 -7.66 8.47
N CYS A 227 3.60 -6.83 9.44
CA CYS A 227 4.04 -7.29 10.76
C CYS A 227 2.88 -7.92 11.54
N ILE A 228 1.70 -7.27 11.53
CA ILE A 228 0.47 -7.83 12.12
C ILE A 228 0.19 -9.21 11.51
N MET A 229 0.12 -9.29 10.17
CA MET A 229 -0.16 -10.55 9.50
C MET A 229 0.89 -11.62 9.82
N ALA A 230 2.18 -11.26 9.93
CA ALA A 230 3.22 -12.21 10.30
C ALA A 230 2.98 -12.85 11.67
N VAL A 231 2.57 -12.05 12.67
CA VAL A 231 2.25 -12.58 14.00
C VAL A 231 0.96 -13.39 13.98
N LEU A 232 -0.06 -12.95 13.25
CA LEU A 232 -1.30 -13.72 13.09
C LEU A 232 -1.05 -15.09 12.44
N LEU A 233 -0.13 -15.20 11.47
CA LEU A 233 0.25 -16.49 10.88
C LEU A 233 0.89 -17.42 11.90
N LEU A 234 1.69 -16.90 12.84
CA LEU A 234 2.26 -17.70 13.92
C LEU A 234 1.17 -18.21 14.87
N VAL A 235 0.18 -17.37 15.17
CA VAL A 235 -0.99 -17.78 15.96
C VAL A 235 -1.81 -18.83 15.23
N GLY A 236 -2.08 -18.63 13.94
CA GLY A 236 -2.84 -19.58 13.11
C GLY A 236 -2.17 -20.95 13.01
N ARG A 237 -0.83 -21.01 13.06
CA ARG A 237 -0.07 -22.26 13.11
C ARG A 237 0.00 -22.89 14.51
N GLY A 238 -0.58 -22.27 15.53
CA GLY A 238 -0.48 -22.70 16.92
C GLY A 238 0.91 -22.54 17.54
N LEU A 239 1.78 -21.73 16.93
CA LEU A 239 3.13 -21.46 17.43
C LEU A 239 3.16 -20.33 18.48
N GLU A 240 2.12 -19.50 18.48
CA GLU A 240 1.90 -18.46 19.49
C GLU A 240 0.44 -18.50 19.94
N GLU A 241 0.17 -18.10 21.18
CA GLU A 241 -1.20 -17.95 21.67
C GLU A 241 -1.81 -16.60 21.26
N PRO A 242 -3.14 -16.49 21.09
CA PRO A 242 -3.79 -15.26 20.64
C PRO A 242 -3.41 -14.00 21.44
N ARG A 243 -3.17 -14.16 22.75
CA ARG A 243 -2.74 -13.09 23.66
C ARG A 243 -1.43 -12.40 23.26
N ILE A 244 -0.60 -13.01 22.42
CA ILE A 244 0.70 -12.46 21.99
C ILE A 244 0.56 -11.07 21.38
N ILE A 245 -0.56 -10.79 20.69
CA ILE A 245 -0.82 -9.46 20.13
C ILE A 245 -0.95 -8.43 21.27
N ALA A 246 -1.71 -8.73 22.31
CA ALA A 246 -1.85 -7.85 23.47
C ALA A 246 -0.50 -7.66 24.19
N GLU A 247 0.30 -8.72 24.34
CA GLU A 247 1.63 -8.64 24.95
C GLU A 247 2.58 -7.75 24.12
N LEU A 248 2.53 -7.81 22.80
CA LEU A 248 3.35 -6.95 21.93
C LEU A 248 2.88 -5.48 21.92
N LEU A 249 1.60 -5.22 22.16
CA LEU A 249 1.04 -3.87 22.31
C LEU A 249 1.33 -3.26 23.68
N ASP A 250 1.56 -4.08 24.71
CA ASP A 250 2.01 -3.65 26.04
C ASP A 250 3.50 -3.27 26.00
N THR A 251 3.77 -2.02 25.62
CA THR A 251 5.13 -1.50 25.48
C THR A 251 5.85 -1.27 26.81
N ASP A 252 5.13 -1.27 27.93
CA ASP A 252 5.71 -1.12 29.26
C ASP A 252 6.36 -2.45 29.70
N LYS A 253 5.68 -3.57 29.45
CA LYS A 253 6.26 -4.91 29.67
C LYS A 253 7.24 -5.30 28.56
N ASN A 254 6.93 -4.95 27.31
CA ASN A 254 7.71 -5.33 26.13
C ASN A 254 8.29 -4.11 25.41
N THR A 255 9.26 -3.46 26.04
CA THR A 255 9.91 -2.23 25.53
C THR A 255 10.68 -2.41 24.22
N ARG A 256 11.03 -3.65 23.86
CA ARG A 256 11.88 -3.98 22.71
C ARG A 256 11.18 -4.95 21.76
N LYS A 257 11.14 -4.57 20.48
CA LYS A 257 10.56 -5.39 19.41
C LYS A 257 11.30 -6.72 19.23
N PRO A 258 10.66 -7.89 19.36
CA PRO A 258 11.28 -9.17 19.03
C PRO A 258 11.49 -9.33 17.52
N GLN A 259 12.45 -10.17 17.12
CA GLN A 259 12.69 -10.47 15.72
C GLN A 259 11.67 -11.47 15.15
N TYR A 260 11.04 -11.08 14.05
CA TYR A 260 10.20 -11.96 13.24
C TYR A 260 10.21 -11.50 11.78
N ALA A 261 9.92 -12.43 10.86
CA ALA A 261 9.89 -12.16 9.43
C ALA A 261 8.65 -11.35 9.04
N LEU A 262 8.73 -10.59 7.96
CA LEU A 262 7.57 -9.91 7.40
C LEU A 262 6.72 -10.91 6.60
N ALA A 263 5.39 -10.76 6.67
CA ALA A 263 4.49 -11.44 5.76
C ALA A 263 4.75 -10.99 4.30
N ASN A 264 4.49 -11.87 3.33
CA ASN A 264 4.71 -11.60 1.92
C ASN A 264 3.89 -10.38 1.45
N PRO A 265 4.45 -9.43 0.67
CA PRO A 265 3.68 -8.27 0.20
C PRO A 265 2.56 -8.62 -0.79
N ILE A 266 2.63 -9.77 -1.49
CA ILE A 266 1.69 -10.14 -2.57
C ILE A 266 0.23 -10.18 -2.09
N GLY A 267 0.01 -10.64 -0.85
CA GLY A 267 -1.33 -10.73 -0.27
C GLY A 267 -1.93 -9.38 0.11
N LEU A 268 -1.12 -8.32 0.26
CA LEU A 268 -1.58 -7.04 0.78
C LEU A 268 -2.15 -6.13 -0.32
N ASN A 269 -3.33 -5.58 -0.07
CA ASN A 269 -4.01 -4.64 -0.93
C ASN A 269 -4.54 -3.43 -0.13
N LEU A 270 -4.15 -2.21 -0.52
CA LEU A 270 -4.85 -0.99 -0.09
C LEU A 270 -6.21 -0.93 -0.78
N TYR A 271 -7.24 -1.39 -0.08
CA TYR A 271 -8.51 -1.72 -0.69
C TYR A 271 -9.48 -0.54 -0.75
N LYS A 272 -9.49 0.34 0.26
CA LYS A 272 -10.36 1.51 0.29
C LYS A 272 -9.74 2.69 1.02
N CYS A 273 -9.85 3.89 0.45
CA CYS A 273 -9.57 5.14 1.13
C CYS A 273 -10.88 5.91 1.30
N TYR A 274 -11.16 6.38 2.52
CA TYR A 274 -12.39 7.09 2.84
C TYR A 274 -12.11 8.60 2.91
N PHE A 275 -12.97 9.37 2.25
CA PHE A 275 -12.96 10.83 2.20
C PHE A 275 -14.39 11.32 2.39
N ASP A 276 -14.56 12.45 3.07
CA ASP A 276 -15.85 13.14 3.13
C ASP A 276 -16.04 13.94 1.84
N GLU A 277 -17.28 13.97 1.34
CA GLU A 277 -17.72 14.94 0.32
C GLU A 277 -16.86 14.97 -0.96
N VAL A 278 -16.51 13.80 -1.51
CA VAL A 278 -15.84 13.68 -2.82
C VAL A 278 -16.77 13.01 -3.82
N ASP A 279 -17.24 13.80 -4.79
CA ASP A 279 -18.12 13.35 -5.87
C ASP A 279 -17.33 12.75 -7.02
N TRP A 280 -17.16 11.42 -6.98
CA TRP A 280 -16.39 10.68 -7.97
C TRP A 280 -17.11 10.61 -9.33
N THR A 281 -16.47 11.16 -10.34
CA THR A 281 -16.85 10.98 -11.74
C THR A 281 -16.22 9.71 -12.32
N ILE A 282 -17.07 8.82 -12.82
CA ILE A 282 -16.67 7.58 -13.49
C ILE A 282 -17.11 7.66 -14.94
N ASP A 283 -16.18 7.38 -15.86
CA ASP A 283 -16.51 7.19 -17.27
C ASP A 283 -16.91 5.72 -17.50
N PRO A 284 -18.14 5.43 -17.96
CA PRO A 284 -18.60 4.04 -18.13
C PRO A 284 -17.82 3.24 -19.19
N GLU A 285 -17.38 3.88 -20.28
CA GLU A 285 -16.60 3.24 -21.34
C GLU A 285 -15.22 2.84 -20.79
N GLU A 286 -14.56 3.76 -20.09
CA GLU A 286 -13.26 3.49 -19.47
C GLU A 286 -13.36 2.47 -18.34
N LEU A 287 -14.42 2.51 -17.52
CA LEU A 287 -14.64 1.49 -16.50
C LEU A 287 -14.81 0.11 -17.13
N THR A 288 -15.57 -0.01 -18.21
CA THR A 288 -15.74 -1.26 -18.96
C THR A 288 -14.40 -1.79 -19.47
N ASN A 289 -13.56 -0.91 -20.01
CA ASN A 289 -12.20 -1.27 -20.46
C ASN A 289 -11.31 -1.75 -19.31
N VAL A 290 -11.38 -1.09 -18.15
CA VAL A 290 -10.65 -1.49 -16.94
C VAL A 290 -11.11 -2.87 -16.46
N VAL A 291 -12.43 -3.12 -16.41
CA VAL A 291 -12.99 -4.41 -16.04
C VAL A 291 -12.54 -5.50 -17.00
N GLY A 292 -12.62 -5.27 -18.32
CA GLY A 292 -12.15 -6.23 -19.32
C GLY A 292 -10.65 -6.53 -19.20
N CYS A 293 -9.83 -5.53 -18.87
CA CYS A 293 -8.40 -5.73 -18.60
C CYS A 293 -8.17 -6.66 -17.39
N LEU A 294 -8.88 -6.42 -16.28
CA LEU A 294 -8.79 -7.25 -15.08
C LEU A 294 -9.30 -8.67 -15.33
N GLN A 295 -10.39 -8.83 -16.09
CA GLN A 295 -10.93 -10.14 -16.46
C GLN A 295 -9.93 -10.96 -17.28
N ARG A 296 -9.29 -10.38 -18.30
CA ARG A 296 -8.26 -11.09 -19.09
C ARG A 296 -7.11 -11.58 -18.22
N LEU A 297 -6.59 -10.70 -17.37
CA LEU A 297 -5.50 -11.03 -16.45
C LEU A 297 -5.92 -12.11 -15.45
N TRP A 298 -7.13 -12.00 -14.89
CA TRP A 298 -7.68 -13.01 -14.00
C TRP A 298 -7.82 -14.37 -14.69
N THR A 299 -8.35 -14.40 -15.92
CA THR A 299 -8.46 -15.63 -16.73
C THR A 299 -7.11 -16.29 -16.92
N GLU A 300 -6.08 -15.52 -17.30
CA GLU A 300 -4.72 -16.06 -17.48
C GLU A 300 -4.17 -16.66 -16.18
N HIS A 301 -4.28 -15.94 -15.06
CA HIS A 301 -3.83 -16.45 -13.76
C HIS A 301 -4.64 -17.65 -13.29
N LYS A 302 -5.95 -17.68 -13.56
CA LYS A 302 -6.81 -18.81 -13.19
C LYS A 302 -6.46 -20.06 -13.99
N ILE A 303 -6.19 -19.95 -15.30
CA ILE A 303 -5.72 -21.06 -16.13
C ILE A 303 -4.40 -21.62 -15.55
N LYS A 304 -3.42 -20.73 -15.31
CA LYS A 304 -2.12 -21.11 -14.73
C LYS A 304 -2.28 -21.79 -13.36
N ALA A 305 -3.11 -21.22 -12.48
CA ALA A 305 -3.37 -21.77 -11.16
C ALA A 305 -4.05 -23.15 -11.26
N THR A 306 -5.03 -23.32 -12.15
CA THR A 306 -5.73 -24.59 -12.34
C THR A 306 -4.83 -25.67 -12.95
N GLN A 307 -3.91 -25.33 -13.86
CA GLN A 307 -2.90 -26.27 -14.34
C GLN A 307 -2.02 -26.77 -13.20
N ILE A 308 -1.54 -25.85 -12.33
CA ILE A 308 -0.73 -26.20 -11.16
C ILE A 308 -1.53 -27.05 -10.18
N GLU A 309 -2.78 -26.68 -9.88
CA GLU A 309 -3.69 -27.42 -9.00
C GLU A 309 -3.94 -28.85 -9.50
N SER A 310 -4.14 -29.04 -10.81
CA SER A 310 -4.27 -30.36 -11.42
C SER A 310 -3.01 -31.20 -11.26
N MET A 311 -1.83 -30.62 -11.49
CA MET A 311 -0.54 -31.31 -11.33
C MET A 311 -0.30 -31.71 -9.87
N ILE A 312 -0.60 -30.83 -8.92
CA ILE A 312 -0.51 -31.12 -7.48
C ILE A 312 -1.42 -32.30 -7.12
N THR A 313 -2.69 -32.26 -7.55
CA THR A 313 -3.68 -33.30 -7.25
C THR A 313 -3.25 -34.68 -7.75
N ASP A 314 -2.65 -34.76 -8.94
CA ASP A 314 -2.15 -36.03 -9.48
C ASP A 314 -0.88 -36.53 -8.78
N LEU A 315 0.03 -35.61 -8.44
CA LEU A 315 1.28 -35.97 -7.75
C LEU A 315 1.03 -36.39 -6.29
N GLU A 316 0.09 -35.76 -5.59
CA GLU A 316 -0.25 -36.07 -4.20
C GLU A 316 -0.71 -37.53 -4.01
N LYS A 317 -1.23 -38.20 -5.05
CA LYS A 317 -1.58 -39.63 -5.03
C LYS A 317 -0.37 -40.54 -4.77
N PHE A 318 0.84 -40.07 -5.10
CA PHE A 318 2.09 -40.81 -4.94
C PHE A 318 2.87 -40.38 -3.70
N VAL A 319 2.41 -39.37 -2.98
CA VAL A 319 3.06 -38.89 -1.76
C VAL A 319 2.43 -39.62 -0.57
N PRO A 320 3.24 -40.26 0.30
CA PRO A 320 2.71 -41.05 1.41
C PRO A 320 2.05 -40.21 2.52
N GLU A 321 2.37 -38.92 2.60
CA GLU A 321 1.84 -37.99 3.59
C GLU A 321 1.30 -36.73 2.90
N GLN A 322 0.22 -36.16 3.44
CA GLN A 322 -0.34 -34.92 2.91
C GLN A 322 0.59 -33.74 3.21
N ILE A 323 1.07 -33.06 2.16
CA ILE A 323 2.01 -31.93 2.29
C ILE A 323 1.23 -30.62 2.22
N PHE A 324 1.33 -29.80 3.27
CA PHE A 324 0.80 -28.43 3.27
C PHE A 324 1.95 -27.41 3.36
N GLU A 325 2.44 -26.95 2.21
CA GLU A 325 3.53 -25.98 2.14
C GLU A 325 3.00 -24.53 2.18
N GLN A 326 3.34 -23.79 3.23
CA GLN A 326 2.90 -22.41 3.47
C GLN A 326 4.00 -21.36 3.30
N ASN A 327 5.22 -21.78 2.93
CA ASN A 327 6.37 -20.90 2.82
C ASN A 327 6.19 -19.75 1.82
N ALA A 328 5.23 -19.83 0.89
CA ALA A 328 4.90 -18.72 -0.01
C ALA A 328 4.36 -17.48 0.72
N ILE A 329 3.79 -17.63 1.93
CA ILE A 329 3.13 -16.54 2.67
C ILE A 329 4.12 -15.79 3.59
N ILE A 330 5.21 -16.44 4.03
CA ILE A 330 6.23 -15.85 4.92
C ILE A 330 7.57 -15.73 4.19
N VAL A 331 8.18 -14.55 4.23
CA VAL A 331 9.35 -14.19 3.40
C VAL A 331 10.64 -14.94 3.78
N LYS A 332 10.67 -15.77 4.84
CA LYS A 332 11.89 -16.48 5.28
C LYS A 332 11.62 -17.92 5.69
N ARG A 333 12.57 -18.81 5.37
CA ARG A 333 12.73 -20.13 5.99
C ARG A 333 12.93 -19.97 7.49
N GLU A 334 12.06 -20.63 8.26
CA GLU A 334 12.13 -20.67 9.71
C GLU A 334 13.28 -21.58 10.18
N SER A 335 13.78 -21.37 11.40
CA SER A 335 14.72 -22.30 12.03
C SER A 335 14.04 -23.64 12.29
N ARG A 336 14.80 -24.75 12.24
CA ARG A 336 14.26 -26.11 12.48
C ARG A 336 13.56 -26.26 13.83
N GLN A 337 13.93 -25.44 14.82
CA GLN A 337 13.25 -25.35 16.10
C GLN A 337 12.61 -23.97 16.23
N TYR A 338 11.31 -23.97 16.54
CA TYR A 338 10.57 -22.75 16.80
C TYR A 338 10.96 -22.18 18.17
N LYS A 339 11.16 -20.86 18.24
CA LYS A 339 11.34 -20.12 19.49
C LYS A 339 10.22 -19.10 19.63
N GLN A 340 9.56 -19.06 20.79
CA GLN A 340 8.49 -18.11 21.07
C GLN A 340 8.97 -16.67 20.91
N LEU A 341 8.10 -15.78 20.43
CA LEU A 341 8.42 -14.41 20.06
C LEU A 341 9.08 -13.64 21.19
N LEU A 342 8.55 -13.74 22.41
CA LEU A 342 9.05 -12.97 23.55
C LEU A 342 10.46 -13.39 24.01
N ASP A 343 10.87 -14.61 23.68
CA ASP A 343 12.21 -15.15 24.00
C ASP A 343 13.25 -14.87 22.91
N ARG A 344 12.83 -14.35 21.74
CA ARG A 344 13.76 -14.07 20.63
C ARG A 344 14.65 -12.88 20.94
N HIS A 345 15.75 -12.80 20.18
CA HIS A 345 16.57 -11.60 20.16
C HIS A 345 15.71 -10.38 19.83
N LYS A 346 15.87 -9.31 20.60
CA LYS A 346 15.07 -8.08 20.48
C LYS A 346 15.88 -6.96 19.87
N CYS A 347 15.26 -6.13 19.04
CA CYS A 347 15.85 -4.89 18.54
C CYS A 347 16.18 -3.92 19.69
N ASN A 348 17.01 -2.90 19.44
CA ASN A 348 17.15 -1.76 20.36
C ASN A 348 15.80 -1.10 20.60
N SER A 349 15.62 -0.51 21.79
CA SER A 349 14.38 0.18 22.18
C SER A 349 14.11 1.38 21.27
N LEU A 350 12.90 1.94 21.36
CA LEU A 350 12.58 3.16 20.62
C LEU A 350 13.44 4.33 21.13
N GLU A 351 13.61 4.41 22.45
CA GLU A 351 14.32 5.45 23.16
C GLU A 351 15.81 5.45 22.75
N ASP A 352 16.46 4.28 22.71
CA ASP A 352 17.85 4.13 22.24
C ASP A 352 18.00 4.58 20.77
N ARG A 353 17.02 4.26 19.92
CA ARG A 353 17.03 4.65 18.51
C ARG A 353 16.88 6.16 18.35
N ILE A 354 15.97 6.77 19.10
CA ILE A 354 15.78 8.21 19.11
C ILE A 354 17.07 8.90 19.54
N GLU A 355 17.66 8.47 20.65
CA GLU A 355 18.92 9.03 21.16
C GLU A 355 20.05 8.91 20.12
N HIS A 356 20.16 7.78 19.44
CA HIS A 356 21.14 7.56 18.37
C HIS A 356 21.03 8.60 17.24
N TYR A 357 19.82 8.89 16.77
CA TYR A 357 19.60 9.83 15.67
C TYR A 357 19.66 11.30 16.10
N VAL A 358 19.31 11.62 17.34
CA VAL A 358 19.52 12.95 17.94
C VAL A 358 21.02 13.24 18.06
N LYS A 359 21.82 12.30 18.60
CA LYS A 359 23.28 12.45 18.68
C LYS A 359 23.94 12.68 17.32
N LYS A 360 23.38 12.09 16.26
CA LYS A 360 23.85 12.28 14.87
C LYS A 360 23.33 13.56 14.20
N ARG A 361 22.63 14.46 14.91
CA ARG A 361 21.98 15.68 14.38
C ARG A 361 21.04 15.40 13.20
N LYS A 362 20.46 14.19 13.13
CA LYS A 362 19.47 13.81 12.10
C LYS A 362 18.02 13.99 12.58
N LEU A 363 17.82 14.40 13.85
CA LEU A 363 16.53 14.69 14.45
C LEU A 363 16.64 15.92 15.36
N ASP A 364 15.85 16.96 15.08
CA ASP A 364 15.67 18.12 15.97
C ASP A 364 14.49 17.86 16.91
N ILE A 365 14.77 17.32 18.10
CA ILE A 365 13.75 17.22 19.15
C ILE A 365 13.78 18.53 19.95
N LYS A 366 13.00 19.52 19.54
CA LYS A 366 12.69 20.65 20.43
C LYS A 366 11.94 20.09 21.66
N LYS A 367 12.54 20.22 22.85
CA LYS A 367 11.89 19.93 24.14
C LYS A 367 10.55 20.67 24.21
N LYS A 368 9.43 19.96 24.01
CA LYS A 368 8.10 20.54 24.24
C LYS A 368 7.88 20.66 25.75
N ASN A 369 8.01 21.88 26.27
CA ASN A 369 7.51 22.22 27.59
C ASN A 369 6.00 21.97 27.64
N LYS A 370 5.53 21.43 28.78
CA LYS A 370 4.12 21.30 29.14
C LYS A 370 3.48 22.68 29.17
N HIS A 371 2.85 23.06 28.06
CA HIS A 371 1.57 23.77 27.95
C HIS A 371 1.42 24.28 26.50
N THR A 372 0.20 24.19 25.98
CA THR A 372 -0.32 24.70 24.69
C THR A 372 -0.16 23.86 23.40
N LYS A 373 -1.35 23.43 22.93
CA LYS A 373 -1.93 23.19 21.60
C LYS A 373 -1.05 22.78 20.40
N CYS A 374 -1.57 21.74 19.73
CA CYS A 374 -1.24 21.20 18.42
C CYS A 374 -0.62 22.20 17.42
N SER A 375 0.57 21.85 16.96
CA SER A 375 1.04 22.12 15.59
C SER A 375 2.14 21.10 15.26
N CYS A 376 1.94 20.42 14.13
CA CYS A 376 2.86 19.44 13.54
C CYS A 376 3.55 20.11 12.34
N PHE A 377 4.88 20.27 12.42
CA PHE A 377 5.85 20.57 11.35
C PHE A 377 6.87 19.41 11.46
N LEU A 378 7.49 18.78 10.44
CA LEU A 378 7.74 19.02 9.02
C LEU A 378 8.07 17.68 8.33
N GLY A 379 7.78 17.60 7.02
CA GLY A 379 8.54 16.91 5.95
C GLY A 379 8.96 15.44 6.12
N PHE A 380 8.31 14.53 5.37
CA PHE A 380 8.86 13.53 4.41
C PHE A 380 7.81 12.49 3.93
#